data_AF-A0A7Y1V5D5-F1
#
_entry.id   AF-A0A7Y1V5D5-F1
#
_cell.length_a   1.000
_cell.length_b   1.000
_cell.length_c   1.000
_cell.angle_alpha   90.00
_cell.angle_beta   90.00
_cell.angle_gamma   90.00
#
_symmetry.space_group_name_H-M   'P 1'
#
loop_
_entity.id
_entity.type
_entity.pdbx_description
1 polymer ?
#
loop_
_entity_poly.entity_id
_entity_poly.type
_entity_poly.pdbx_seq_one_letter_code
_entity_poly.pdbx_strand_id
1 'polypeptide(L)'
;MNIAAKCLISLPSDFGLEDTETEQQYDTFVNCESISIDYAIRAKAENVYMYAAEFTWIDLGTWNSVWVNIGEDDLCSAVPDTNTLRIDASRCIVQFTVRSSF
;
A
#
# COMPACT_ATOMS: atom_id res chain seq x y z
N MET A 1 25.06 7.87 11.86
CA MET A 1 23.62 7.86 11.55
C MET A 1 23.46 8.01 10.04
N ASN A 2 22.73 7.12 9.37
CA ASN A 2 22.53 7.17 7.92
C ASN A 2 21.80 8.47 7.51
N ILE A 3 21.97 8.94 6.27
CA ILE A 3 21.35 10.14 5.68
C ILE A 3 19.83 10.13 5.90
N ALA A 4 19.17 8.99 5.71
CA ALA A 4 17.73 8.81 5.99
C ALA A 4 17.31 9.19 7.43
N ALA A 5 18.13 8.81 8.41
CA ALA A 5 17.85 9.09 9.81
C ALA A 5 18.20 10.54 10.20
N LYS A 6 19.06 11.22 9.43
CA LYS A 6 19.30 12.68 9.60
C LYS A 6 18.13 13.50 9.08
N CYS A 7 17.54 13.12 7.95
CA CYS A 7 16.34 13.76 7.41
C CYS A 7 15.20 13.83 8.42
N LEU A 8 14.92 12.73 9.11
CA LEU A 8 13.84 12.66 10.11
C LEU A 8 14.07 13.60 11.30
N ILE A 9 15.33 13.87 11.66
CA ILE A 9 15.69 14.76 12.78
C ILE A 9 15.70 16.23 12.34
N SER A 10 15.93 16.51 11.06
CA SER A 10 15.92 17.88 10.53
C SER A 10 14.52 18.41 10.21
N LEU A 11 13.48 17.55 10.28
CA LEU A 11 12.11 18.01 10.12
C LEU A 11 11.70 18.90 11.30
N PRO A 12 10.98 20.00 11.03
CA PRO A 12 10.52 20.89 12.09
C PRO A 12 9.49 20.18 12.98
N SER A 13 9.34 20.63 14.23
CA SER A 13 8.48 19.98 15.23
C SER A 13 6.99 20.01 14.90
N ASP A 14 6.59 20.86 13.96
CA ASP A 14 5.24 21.05 13.44
C ASP A 14 5.01 20.37 12.09
N PHE A 15 5.95 19.53 11.62
CA PHE A 15 5.82 18.79 10.37
C PHE A 15 4.49 18.01 10.31
N GLY A 16 3.67 18.33 9.30
CA GLY A 16 2.35 17.71 9.08
C GLY A 16 1.20 18.28 9.90
N LEU A 17 1.41 19.38 10.66
CA LEU A 17 0.35 20.08 11.40
C LEU A 17 -0.29 21.23 10.61
N GLU A 18 0.35 21.68 9.54
CA GLU A 18 -0.20 22.63 8.57
C GLU A 18 -0.06 22.05 7.14
N ASP A 19 -1.07 22.25 6.29
CA ASP A 19 -1.09 21.79 4.88
C ASP A 19 -0.14 22.61 3.96
N THR A 20 0.69 23.48 4.54
CA THR A 20 1.67 24.28 3.82
C THR A 20 2.99 23.53 3.71
N GLU A 21 3.26 22.97 2.54
CA GLU A 21 4.59 22.49 2.21
C GLU A 21 5.57 23.66 2.19
N THR A 22 6.52 23.66 3.13
CA THR A 22 7.58 24.68 3.18
C THR A 22 8.74 24.25 2.28
N GLU A 23 9.44 25.20 1.65
CA GLU A 23 10.65 24.93 0.84
C GLU A 23 11.68 24.07 1.60
N GLN A 24 11.78 24.25 2.93
CA GLN A 24 12.66 23.47 3.78
C GLN A 24 12.29 21.98 3.87
N GLN A 25 10.99 21.66 3.86
CA GLN A 25 10.49 20.28 3.84
C GLN A 25 10.79 19.62 2.50
N TYR A 26 10.59 20.35 1.40
CA TYR A 26 10.92 19.87 0.05
C TYR A 26 12.42 19.59 -0.10
N ASP A 27 13.27 20.55 0.28
CA ASP A 27 14.73 20.40 0.26
C ASP A 27 15.19 19.22 1.12
N THR A 28 14.58 19.04 2.30
CA THR A 28 14.86 17.88 3.14
C THR A 28 14.48 16.59 2.41
N PHE A 29 13.26 16.50 1.89
CA PHE A 29 12.73 15.32 1.21
C PHE A 29 13.58 14.88 0.00
N VAL A 30 13.99 15.82 -0.85
CA VAL A 30 14.84 15.54 -2.03
C VAL A 30 16.19 14.96 -1.64
N ASN A 31 16.74 15.36 -0.49
CA ASN A 31 18.00 14.86 0.03
C ASN A 31 17.85 13.57 0.85
N CYS A 32 16.63 13.10 1.09
CA CYS A 32 16.40 11.87 1.81
C CYS A 32 16.64 10.65 0.93
N GLU A 33 17.34 9.66 1.49
CA GLU A 33 17.50 8.38 0.84
C GLU A 33 16.15 7.67 0.70
N SER A 34 15.89 7.12 -0.48
CA SER A 34 14.71 6.26 -0.72
C SER A 34 14.94 4.90 -0.05
N ILE A 35 14.54 4.81 1.23
CA ILE A 35 14.64 3.61 2.05
C ILE A 35 13.40 3.49 2.94
N SER A 36 12.84 2.27 3.06
CA SER A 36 11.70 2.04 3.95
C SER A 36 12.10 2.20 5.42
N ILE A 37 11.15 2.62 6.25
CA ILE A 37 11.33 2.72 7.71
C ILE A 37 11.73 1.38 8.35
N ASP A 38 11.25 0.25 7.82
CA ASP A 38 11.58 -1.08 8.33
C ASP A 38 13.08 -1.38 8.26
N TYR A 39 13.69 -1.11 7.10
CA TYR A 39 15.15 -1.24 6.91
C TYR A 39 15.95 -0.12 7.57
N ALA A 40 15.43 1.11 7.54
CA ALA A 40 16.14 2.27 8.07
C ALA A 40 16.28 2.19 9.60
N ILE A 41 15.19 1.85 10.30
CA ILE A 41 15.05 1.93 11.76
C ILE A 41 14.61 0.60 12.37
N ARG A 42 13.46 0.04 11.97
CA ARG A 42 12.82 -1.09 12.69
C ARG A 42 13.74 -2.30 12.86
N ALA A 43 14.46 -2.68 11.82
CA ALA A 43 15.37 -3.83 11.83
C ALA A 43 16.62 -3.63 12.70
N LYS A 44 16.92 -2.39 13.12
CA LYS A 44 18.10 -2.02 13.91
C LYS A 44 17.76 -1.60 15.34
N ALA A 45 16.48 -1.35 15.63
CA ALA A 45 16.03 -0.84 16.91
C ALA A 45 15.92 -1.98 17.95
N GLU A 46 16.50 -1.78 19.13
CA GLU A 46 16.42 -2.75 20.23
C GLU A 46 15.14 -2.60 21.07
N ASN A 47 14.39 -1.51 20.88
CA ASN A 47 13.23 -1.12 21.66
C ASN A 47 11.91 -1.23 20.86
N VAL A 48 11.77 -2.31 20.08
CA VAL A 48 10.56 -2.59 19.30
C VAL A 48 9.63 -3.52 20.07
N TYR A 49 8.38 -3.12 20.24
CA TYR A 49 7.32 -3.92 20.87
C TYR A 49 6.25 -4.27 19.83
N MET A 50 5.55 -5.38 20.02
CA MET A 50 4.51 -5.86 19.11
C MET A 50 3.22 -6.12 19.86
N TYR A 51 2.09 -5.73 19.26
CA TYR A 51 0.76 -6.08 19.71
C TYR A 51 0.08 -6.95 18.65
N ALA A 52 -0.53 -8.05 19.07
CA ALA A 52 -1.23 -8.94 18.16
C ALA A 52 -2.59 -8.35 17.77
N ALA A 53 -2.81 -8.14 16.48
CA ALA A 53 -4.11 -7.74 15.96
C ALA A 53 -5.07 -8.94 15.97
N GLU A 54 -6.31 -8.73 16.46
CA GLU A 54 -7.36 -9.76 16.50
C GLU A 54 -8.30 -9.70 15.28
N PHE A 55 -7.81 -9.19 14.16
CA PHE A 55 -8.58 -9.07 12.92
C PHE A 55 -7.74 -9.48 11.70
N THR A 56 -8.43 -9.86 10.63
CA THR A 56 -7.78 -10.17 9.35
C THR A 56 -7.28 -8.89 8.70
N TRP A 57 -6.01 -8.89 8.30
CA TRP A 57 -5.41 -7.78 7.55
C TRP A 57 -4.82 -8.30 6.23
N ILE A 58 -5.03 -7.53 5.17
CA ILE A 58 -4.51 -7.78 3.83
C ILE A 58 -3.98 -6.45 3.27
N ASP A 59 -2.74 -6.44 2.77
CA ASP A 59 -2.09 -5.23 2.25
C ASP A 59 -2.50 -4.87 0.81
N LEU A 60 -3.34 -5.69 0.17
CA LEU A 60 -3.81 -5.56 -1.22
C LEU A 60 -2.71 -5.13 -2.24
N GLY A 61 -1.48 -5.63 -2.08
CA GLY A 61 -0.34 -5.21 -2.91
C GLY A 61 -0.29 -5.80 -4.32
N THR A 62 -1.14 -6.79 -4.64
CA THR A 62 -1.18 -7.42 -5.97
C THR A 62 -2.60 -7.79 -6.38
N TRP A 63 -2.84 -7.96 -7.68
CA TRP A 63 -4.09 -8.51 -8.19
C TRP A 63 -4.36 -9.94 -7.68
N ASN A 64 -3.32 -10.72 -7.37
CA ASN A 64 -3.48 -12.00 -6.71
C ASN A 64 -4.05 -11.85 -5.28
N SER A 65 -3.73 -10.77 -4.58
CA SER A 65 -4.36 -10.46 -3.30
C SER A 65 -5.86 -10.21 -3.49
N VAL A 66 -6.27 -9.52 -4.56
CA VAL A 66 -7.69 -9.35 -4.89
C VAL A 66 -8.34 -10.70 -5.15
N TRP A 67 -7.74 -11.53 -6.01
CA TRP A 67 -8.19 -12.89 -6.33
C TRP A 67 -8.54 -13.71 -5.08
N VAL A 68 -7.59 -13.82 -4.14
CA VAL A 68 -7.76 -14.61 -2.91
C VAL A 68 -8.90 -14.10 -2.03
N ASN A 69 -9.18 -12.79 -2.09
CA ASN A 69 -10.14 -12.15 -1.19
C ASN A 69 -11.56 -12.02 -1.75
N ILE A 70 -11.73 -11.93 -3.08
CA ILE A 70 -13.06 -11.83 -3.69
C ILE A 70 -13.71 -13.20 -3.94
N GLY A 71 -12.92 -14.27 -3.84
CA GLY A 71 -13.37 -15.64 -4.07
C GLY A 71 -13.32 -16.05 -5.53
N GLU A 72 -13.36 -17.35 -5.76
CA GLU A 72 -13.36 -17.96 -7.08
C GLU A 72 -14.73 -18.52 -7.41
N ASP A 73 -15.10 -18.43 -8.69
CA ASP A 73 -16.23 -19.14 -9.25
C ASP A 73 -15.84 -20.56 -9.71
N ASP A 74 -16.81 -21.26 -10.33
CA ASP A 74 -16.66 -22.64 -10.80
C ASP A 74 -15.56 -22.83 -11.87
N LEU A 75 -15.10 -21.76 -12.53
CA LEU A 75 -14.00 -21.81 -13.49
C LEU A 75 -12.66 -21.43 -12.84
N CYS A 76 -12.58 -21.52 -11.52
CA CYS A 76 -11.49 -20.99 -10.73
C CYS A 76 -11.18 -19.56 -11.16
N SER A 77 -12.17 -18.68 -11.27
CA SER A 77 -11.97 -17.29 -11.72
C SER A 77 -12.54 -16.28 -10.74
N ALA A 78 -11.84 -15.17 -10.56
CA ALA A 78 -12.25 -14.06 -9.72
C ALA A 78 -13.07 -13.06 -10.56
N VAL A 79 -14.37 -13.36 -10.72
CA VAL A 79 -15.31 -12.58 -11.54
C VAL A 79 -16.54 -12.23 -10.69
N PRO A 80 -16.59 -11.03 -10.07
CA PRO A 80 -17.69 -10.65 -9.19
C PRO A 80 -19.05 -10.52 -9.89
N ASP A 81 -19.02 -10.19 -11.20
CA ASP A 81 -20.21 -9.84 -11.98
C ASP A 81 -20.64 -10.95 -12.95
N THR A 82 -21.94 -11.24 -12.99
CA THR A 82 -22.52 -12.28 -13.87
C THR A 82 -22.65 -11.86 -15.33
N ASN A 83 -22.41 -10.59 -15.67
CA ASN A 83 -22.55 -10.07 -17.04
C ASN A 83 -21.24 -10.21 -17.86
N THR A 84 -20.61 -11.38 -17.76
CA THR A 84 -19.33 -11.68 -18.42
C THR A 84 -19.47 -12.90 -19.32
N LEU A 85 -19.28 -12.72 -20.63
CA LEU A 85 -19.14 -13.85 -21.56
C LEU A 85 -17.69 -14.34 -21.54
N ARG A 86 -17.49 -15.64 -21.32
CA ARG A 86 -16.18 -16.30 -21.31
C ARG A 86 -16.19 -17.45 -22.32
N ILE A 87 -15.23 -17.44 -23.23
CA ILE A 87 -15.03 -18.48 -24.23
C ILE A 87 -13.62 -19.02 -24.05
N ASP A 88 -13.51 -20.30 -23.73
CA ASP A 88 -12.22 -20.99 -23.48
C ASP A 88 -11.28 -20.22 -22.52
N ALA A 89 -11.86 -19.67 -21.45
CA ALA A 89 -11.15 -18.87 -20.46
C ALA A 89 -11.46 -19.37 -19.05
N SER A 90 -10.41 -19.67 -18.30
CA SER A 90 -10.43 -20.05 -16.89
C SER A 90 -9.24 -19.41 -16.18
N ARG A 91 -9.27 -19.33 -14.85
CA ARG A 91 -8.17 -18.78 -14.06
C ARG A 91 -7.87 -17.31 -14.36
N CYS A 92 -8.91 -16.50 -14.55
CA CYS A 92 -8.82 -15.06 -14.82
C CYS A 92 -9.43 -14.19 -13.70
N ILE A 93 -8.94 -12.95 -13.58
CA ILE A 93 -9.59 -11.87 -12.82
C ILE A 93 -10.27 -10.97 -13.83
N VAL A 94 -11.56 -10.72 -13.65
CA VAL A 94 -12.31 -9.80 -14.53
C VAL A 94 -13.06 -8.80 -13.68
N GLN A 95 -12.71 -7.53 -13.85
CA GLN A 95 -13.41 -6.39 -13.26
C GLN A 95 -13.71 -5.39 -14.38
N PHE A 96 -14.95 -4.96 -14.49
CA PHE A 96 -15.34 -3.90 -15.41
C PHE A 96 -16.36 -2.98 -14.73
N THR A 97 -16.33 -1.70 -15.08
CA THR A 97 -17.30 -0.74 -14.57
C THR A 97 -18.42 -0.58 -15.58
N VAL A 98 -19.65 -0.93 -15.20
CA VAL A 98 -20.83 -0.51 -15.98
C VAL A 98 -21.08 0.96 -15.67
N ARG A 99 -20.70 1.86 -16.57
CA ARG A 99 -21.22 3.22 -16.52
C ARG A 99 -22.68 3.17 -16.97
N SER A 100 -23.61 3.43 -16.06
CA SER A 100 -24.97 3.83 -16.46
C SER A 100 -24.82 5.09 -17.29
N SER A 101 -25.06 4.97 -18.60
CA SER A 101 -25.20 6.13 -19.45
C SER A 101 -26.50 6.83 -19.02
N PHE A 102 -26.38 8.13 -18.71
CA PHE A 102 -27.41 9.11 -18.30
C PHE A 102 -28.88 8.68 -18.29
#